data_AF-A0A2W6ZPK5-F1
#
_entry.id   AF-A0A2W6ZPK5-F1
#
_cell.length_a   1.000
_cell.length_b   1.000
_cell.length_c   1.000
_cell.angle_alpha   90.00
_cell.angle_beta   90.00
_cell.angle_gamma   90.00
#
_symmetry.space_group_name_H-M   'P 1'
#
loop_
_entity.id
_entity.type
_entity.pdbx_description
1 polymer ?
#
loop_
_entity_poly.entity_id
_entity_poly.type
_entity_poly.pdbx_seq_one_letter_code
_entity_poly.pdbx_strand_id
1 'polypeptide(L)'
;MITNRLAVPLNNFLARDLTKPFLTDQVFDLAICMEVGEHLPPESAPVLVESLVRHAELVLFSAAIPWQGGTHHINERWQSWWAVIFKQHGYLPLDLLRPQVWSNGQVAEYYAQNAILYAKEGEPYNRILPLTIETIATNPILDCIHPREYERKADMGRRRVSEIIQSLPRITTRVIRNRISKTSP
;
A
#
# COMPACT_ATOMS: atom_id res chain seq x y z
N MET A 1 4.12 23.98 -9.36
CA MET A 1 5.46 23.90 -8.74
C MET A 1 5.40 22.88 -7.61
N ILE A 2 6.16 21.79 -7.72
CA ILE A 2 6.18 20.65 -6.76
C ILE A 2 6.77 21.05 -5.40
N THR A 3 7.52 22.17 -5.35
CA THR A 3 8.34 22.59 -4.21
C THR A 3 7.58 22.94 -2.93
N ASN A 4 6.33 23.41 -2.99
CA ASN A 4 5.57 23.82 -1.80
C ASN A 4 4.82 22.67 -1.09
N ARG A 5 5.04 21.41 -1.49
CA ARG A 5 4.35 20.24 -0.91
C ARG A 5 5.28 19.15 -0.38
N LEU A 6 6.60 19.35 -0.46
CA LEU A 6 7.55 18.37 0.05
C LEU A 6 7.69 18.53 1.56
N ALA A 7 7.54 17.42 2.29
CA ALA A 7 7.85 17.34 3.72
C ALA A 7 9.35 17.08 3.99
N VAL A 8 10.16 17.01 2.93
CA VAL A 8 11.61 16.79 2.98
C VAL A 8 12.34 17.92 2.24
N PRO A 9 13.61 18.19 2.57
CA PRO A 9 14.44 19.13 1.82
C PRO A 9 14.48 18.78 0.32
N LEU A 10 14.45 19.79 -0.56
CA LEU A 10 14.42 19.59 -2.01
C LEU A 10 15.66 18.83 -2.53
N ASN A 11 16.82 19.07 -1.93
CA ASN A 11 18.06 18.36 -2.24
C ASN A 11 18.07 16.88 -1.78
N ASN A 12 17.08 16.47 -0.97
CA ASN A 12 16.84 15.08 -0.58
C ASN A 12 15.69 14.45 -1.37
N PHE A 13 15.16 15.13 -2.40
CA PHE A 13 14.10 14.64 -3.24
C PHE A 13 14.60 14.38 -4.67
N LEU A 14 14.34 13.18 -5.17
CA LEU A 14 14.63 12.80 -6.54
C LEU A 14 13.35 12.32 -7.24
N ALA A 15 12.91 13.08 -8.25
CA ALA A 15 11.76 12.67 -9.06
C ALA A 15 12.15 11.51 -9.98
N ARG A 16 11.47 10.38 -9.85
CA ARG A 16 11.65 9.19 -10.70
C ARG A 16 10.32 8.61 -11.15
N ASP A 17 10.36 7.98 -12.31
CA ASP A 17 9.29 7.13 -12.82
C ASP A 17 9.46 5.74 -12.20
N LEU A 18 8.61 5.40 -11.23
CA LEU A 18 8.69 4.14 -10.48
C LEU A 18 8.31 2.90 -11.30
N THR A 19 7.85 3.07 -12.55
CA THR A 19 7.67 1.95 -13.50
C THR A 19 8.98 1.51 -14.14
N LYS A 20 10.07 2.23 -13.88
CA LYS A 20 11.41 1.97 -14.41
C LYS A 20 12.39 1.75 -13.27
N PRO A 21 13.45 0.95 -13.49
CA PRO A 21 14.52 0.84 -12.52
C PRO A 21 15.13 2.20 -12.24
N PHE A 22 15.42 2.47 -10.98
CA PHE A 22 16.19 3.64 -10.58
C PHE A 22 17.31 3.24 -9.63
N LEU A 23 18.35 4.06 -9.62
CA LEU A 23 19.49 3.93 -8.73
C LEU A 23 19.78 5.29 -8.10
N THR A 24 20.24 5.25 -6.86
CA THR A 24 20.87 6.37 -6.16
C THR A 24 22.32 6.01 -5.88
N ASP A 25 23.12 7.02 -5.50
CA ASP A 25 24.53 6.82 -5.15
C ASP A 25 24.70 6.36 -3.69
N GLN A 26 23.62 5.96 -3.02
CA GLN A 26 23.59 5.65 -1.59
C GLN A 26 22.82 4.36 -1.31
N VAL A 27 23.29 3.62 -0.32
CA VAL A 27 22.51 2.56 0.33
C VAL A 27 22.02 3.07 1.68
N PHE A 28 20.88 2.57 2.12
CA PHE A 28 20.20 2.97 3.34
C PHE A 28 19.97 1.75 4.24
N ASP A 29 19.86 1.99 5.53
CA ASP A 29 19.50 0.93 6.48
C ASP A 29 18.04 0.47 6.31
N LEU A 30 17.16 1.35 5.81
CA LEU A 30 15.73 1.10 5.61
C LEU A 30 15.19 1.86 4.38
N ALA A 31 14.49 1.17 3.50
CA ALA A 31 13.63 1.77 2.49
C ALA A 31 12.16 1.74 2.95
N ILE A 32 11.41 2.81 2.70
CA ILE A 32 9.98 2.91 3.05
C ILE A 32 9.18 3.20 1.79
N CYS A 33 8.18 2.38 1.50
CA CYS A 33 7.30 2.49 0.33
C CYS A 33 5.86 2.13 0.73
N MET A 34 5.06 3.12 1.09
CA MET A 34 3.75 2.91 1.72
C MET A 34 2.61 3.48 0.86
N GLU A 35 1.62 2.65 0.53
CA GLU A 35 0.46 2.98 -0.33
C GLU A 35 0.93 3.58 -1.68
N VAL A 36 1.75 2.78 -2.39
CA VAL A 36 2.33 3.14 -3.70
C VAL A 36 2.09 2.06 -4.75
N GLY A 37 2.32 0.79 -4.39
CA GLY A 37 2.35 -0.33 -5.34
C GLY A 37 1.03 -0.54 -6.10
N GLU A 38 -0.09 -0.16 -5.50
CA GLU A 38 -1.44 -0.23 -6.06
C GLU A 38 -1.71 0.78 -7.19
N HIS A 39 -0.92 1.85 -7.25
CA HIS A 39 -1.05 2.90 -8.25
C HIS A 39 -0.24 2.62 -9.52
N LEU A 40 0.63 1.62 -9.49
CA LEU A 40 1.47 1.25 -10.63
C LEU A 40 0.83 0.08 -11.40
N PRO A 41 1.08 -0.06 -12.72
CA PRO A 41 0.67 -1.24 -13.46
C PRO A 41 1.22 -2.51 -12.81
N PRO A 42 0.46 -3.62 -12.74
CA PRO A 42 0.92 -4.87 -12.10
C PRO A 42 2.27 -5.39 -12.61
N GLU A 43 2.55 -5.20 -13.90
CA GLU A 43 3.81 -5.55 -14.55
C GLU A 43 5.02 -4.74 -14.05
N SER A 44 4.79 -3.60 -13.39
CA SER A 44 5.83 -2.76 -12.79
C SER A 44 6.23 -3.21 -11.38
N ALA A 45 5.47 -4.12 -10.76
CA ALA A 45 5.73 -4.56 -9.39
C ALA A 45 7.14 -5.17 -9.21
N PRO A 46 7.64 -6.05 -10.10
CA PRO A 46 9.02 -6.55 -9.97
C PRO A 46 10.06 -5.44 -10.06
N VAL A 47 9.86 -4.45 -10.93
CA VAL A 47 10.78 -3.30 -11.09
C VAL A 47 10.80 -2.41 -9.85
N LEU A 48 9.62 -2.15 -9.26
CA LEU A 48 9.52 -1.41 -8.01
C LEU A 48 10.26 -2.15 -6.88
N VAL A 49 9.98 -3.43 -6.68
CA VAL A 49 10.61 -4.24 -5.63
C VAL A 49 12.11 -4.32 -5.84
N GLU A 50 12.57 -4.61 -7.06
CA GLU A 50 13.99 -4.63 -7.41
C GLU A 50 14.67 -3.31 -7.05
N SER A 51 14.03 -2.18 -7.37
CA SER A 51 14.56 -0.86 -7.04
C SER A 51 14.65 -0.68 -5.52
N LEU A 52 13.65 -1.08 -4.74
CA LEU A 52 13.70 -0.96 -3.27
C LEU A 52 14.81 -1.81 -2.64
N VAL A 53 14.87 -3.10 -3.00
CA VAL A 53 15.83 -4.05 -2.39
C VAL A 53 17.29 -3.81 -2.79
N ARG A 54 17.52 -3.05 -3.87
CA ARG A 54 18.87 -2.58 -4.24
C ARG A 54 19.40 -1.50 -3.31
N HIS A 55 18.52 -0.75 -2.63
CA HIS A 55 18.91 0.38 -1.80
C HIS A 55 18.90 0.11 -0.30
N ALA A 56 18.26 -0.97 0.18
CA ALA A 56 18.23 -1.28 1.61
C ALA A 56 18.03 -2.77 1.87
N GLU A 57 18.65 -3.27 2.95
CA GLU A 57 18.47 -4.66 3.42
C GLU A 57 17.16 -4.84 4.20
N LEU A 58 16.53 -3.73 4.61
CA LEU A 58 15.19 -3.69 5.20
C LEU A 58 14.28 -2.81 4.34
N VAL A 59 13.08 -3.29 4.06
CA VAL A 59 12.08 -2.58 3.27
C VAL A 59 10.73 -2.61 4.00
N LEU A 60 10.27 -1.47 4.48
CA LEU A 60 8.91 -1.31 4.96
C LEU A 60 8.00 -1.01 3.77
N PHE A 61 7.10 -1.92 3.44
CA PHE A 61 6.28 -1.85 2.25
C PHE A 61 4.78 -1.96 2.59
N SER A 62 3.96 -1.20 1.87
CA SER A 62 2.51 -1.39 1.84
C SER A 62 1.93 -1.07 0.46
N ALA A 63 0.87 -1.79 0.12
CA ALA A 63 0.03 -1.52 -1.03
C ALA A 63 -1.40 -2.00 -0.74
N ALA A 64 -2.38 -1.36 -1.39
CA ALA A 64 -3.78 -1.69 -1.21
C ALA A 64 -4.09 -3.16 -1.60
N ILE A 65 -4.88 -3.83 -0.75
CA ILE A 65 -5.39 -5.19 -1.03
C ILE A 65 -6.62 -5.14 -1.96
N PRO A 66 -7.01 -6.27 -2.58
CA PRO A 66 -8.20 -6.32 -3.43
C PRO A 66 -9.44 -5.74 -2.75
N TRP A 67 -10.13 -4.86 -3.45
CA TRP A 67 -11.36 -4.21 -3.03
C TRP A 67 -11.21 -3.16 -1.94
N GLN A 68 -9.99 -2.81 -1.49
CA GLN A 68 -9.77 -1.67 -0.58
C GLN A 68 -10.29 -0.37 -1.22
N GLY A 69 -10.08 -0.22 -2.53
CA GLY A 69 -10.44 0.94 -3.30
C GLY A 69 -9.59 2.16 -2.93
N GLY A 70 -9.75 3.23 -3.70
CA GLY A 70 -9.01 4.46 -3.54
C GLY A 70 -8.85 5.18 -4.88
N THR A 71 -8.08 6.25 -4.90
CA THR A 71 -7.92 7.04 -6.14
C THR A 71 -6.91 6.36 -7.04
N HIS A 72 -7.33 5.93 -8.24
CA HIS A 72 -6.43 5.34 -9.23
C HIS A 72 -5.70 4.09 -8.72
N HIS A 73 -6.41 3.19 -8.05
CA HIS A 73 -5.89 1.87 -7.72
C HIS A 73 -6.11 0.94 -8.92
N ILE A 74 -5.01 0.51 -9.53
CA ILE A 74 -5.02 -0.36 -10.72
C ILE A 74 -4.35 -1.71 -10.47
N ASN A 75 -3.67 -1.86 -9.33
CA ASN A 75 -2.94 -3.06 -8.93
C ASN A 75 -3.17 -3.41 -7.46
N GLU A 76 -4.43 -3.62 -7.09
CA GLU A 76 -4.77 -4.10 -5.75
C GLU A 76 -4.43 -5.60 -5.62
N ARG A 77 -3.47 -5.93 -4.75
CA ARG A 77 -2.94 -7.29 -4.61
C ARG A 77 -2.78 -7.64 -3.15
N TRP A 78 -3.00 -8.92 -2.85
CA TRP A 78 -2.82 -9.47 -1.50
C TRP A 78 -1.38 -9.28 -1.02
N GLN A 79 -1.21 -9.15 0.29
CA GLN A 79 0.11 -9.01 0.92
C GLN A 79 1.05 -10.17 0.55
N SER A 80 0.51 -11.39 0.49
CA SER A 80 1.22 -12.60 0.06
C SER A 80 1.75 -12.51 -1.37
N TRP A 81 1.02 -11.84 -2.28
CA TRP A 81 1.46 -11.65 -3.66
C TRP A 81 2.71 -10.78 -3.73
N TRP A 82 2.75 -9.68 -2.97
CA TRP A 82 3.95 -8.85 -2.85
C TRP A 82 5.10 -9.61 -2.19
N ALA A 83 4.80 -10.42 -1.17
CA ALA A 83 5.81 -11.25 -0.51
C ALA A 83 6.47 -12.27 -1.44
N VAL A 84 5.73 -12.83 -2.42
CA VAL A 84 6.31 -13.70 -3.46
C VAL A 84 7.34 -12.94 -4.29
N ILE A 85 7.08 -11.68 -4.64
CA ILE A 85 8.02 -10.85 -5.43
C ILE A 85 9.27 -10.54 -4.58
N PHE A 86 9.10 -10.13 -3.33
CA PHE A 86 10.23 -9.92 -2.41
C PHE A 86 11.08 -11.20 -2.22
N LYS A 87 10.44 -12.37 -2.13
CA LYS A 87 11.16 -13.65 -1.97
C LYS A 87 12.04 -13.97 -3.18
N GLN A 88 11.68 -13.55 -4.38
CA GLN A 88 12.53 -13.71 -5.58
C GLN A 88 13.88 -12.97 -5.45
N HIS A 89 13.95 -11.96 -4.59
CA HIS A 89 15.17 -11.22 -4.27
C HIS A 89 15.84 -11.65 -2.96
N GLY A 90 15.37 -12.75 -2.34
CA GLY A 90 15.90 -13.23 -1.07
C GLY A 90 15.45 -12.40 0.13
N TYR A 91 14.28 -11.75 0.07
CA TYR A 91 13.69 -11.03 1.21
C TYR A 91 12.52 -11.80 1.80
N LEU A 92 12.46 -11.86 3.13
CA LEU A 92 11.42 -12.54 3.89
C LEU A 92 10.53 -11.52 4.61
N PRO A 93 9.20 -11.73 4.63
CA PRO A 93 8.29 -10.88 5.37
C PRO A 93 8.42 -11.10 6.88
N LEU A 94 8.34 -10.01 7.63
CA LEU A 94 8.35 -9.93 9.08
C LEU A 94 7.16 -9.08 9.52
N ASP A 95 6.13 -9.72 10.07
CA ASP A 95 4.90 -9.05 10.48
C ASP A 95 4.99 -8.45 11.90
N LEU A 96 5.88 -7.47 12.06
CA LEU A 96 6.21 -6.89 13.37
C LEU A 96 5.32 -5.71 13.73
N LEU A 97 4.84 -5.00 12.71
CA LEU A 97 4.14 -3.74 12.89
C LEU A 97 2.66 -3.96 13.17
N ARG A 98 1.99 -4.80 12.36
CA ARG A 98 0.54 -4.97 12.45
C ARG A 98 0.10 -5.40 13.85
N PRO A 99 0.73 -6.35 14.55
CA PRO A 99 0.36 -6.71 15.93
C PRO A 99 0.44 -5.53 16.91
N GLN A 100 1.33 -4.56 16.69
CA GLN A 100 1.52 -3.40 17.57
C GLN A 100 0.53 -2.27 17.30
N VAL A 101 0.13 -2.09 16.03
CA VAL A 101 -0.69 -0.94 15.61
C VAL A 101 -2.13 -1.31 15.24
N TRP A 102 -2.49 -2.60 15.19
CA TRP A 102 -3.81 -3.07 14.74
C TRP A 102 -4.97 -2.33 15.40
N SER A 103 -4.94 -2.24 16.74
CA SER A 103 -6.02 -1.61 17.51
C SER A 103 -5.78 -0.12 17.77
N ASN A 104 -4.68 0.46 17.27
CA ASN A 104 -4.33 1.85 17.53
C ASN A 104 -5.21 2.79 16.69
N GLY A 105 -6.14 3.49 17.35
CA GLY A 105 -7.04 4.45 16.71
C GLY A 105 -6.35 5.66 16.05
N GLN A 106 -5.07 5.90 16.33
CA GLN A 106 -4.29 6.98 15.72
C GLN A 106 -3.60 6.56 14.41
N VAL A 107 -3.64 5.26 14.07
CA VAL A 107 -3.10 4.73 12.82
C VAL A 107 -4.28 4.40 11.90
N ALA A 108 -4.23 4.92 10.67
CA ALA A 108 -5.27 4.61 9.69
C ALA A 108 -5.28 3.11 9.38
N GLU A 109 -6.47 2.54 9.19
CA GLU A 109 -6.68 1.10 9.07
C GLU A 109 -5.89 0.48 7.91
N TYR A 110 -5.76 1.17 6.78
CA TYR A 110 -4.98 0.68 5.63
C TYR A 110 -3.48 0.61 5.95
N TYR A 111 -2.93 1.56 6.71
CA TYR A 111 -1.55 1.47 7.19
C TYR A 111 -1.37 0.33 8.19
N ALA A 112 -2.30 0.15 9.13
CA ALA A 112 -2.25 -0.95 10.08
C ALA A 112 -2.40 -2.33 9.41
N GLN A 113 -3.11 -2.39 8.28
CA GLN A 113 -3.40 -3.62 7.54
C GLN A 113 -2.29 -4.05 6.57
N ASN A 114 -1.76 -3.08 5.81
CA ASN A 114 -0.97 -3.35 4.62
C ASN A 114 0.54 -3.31 4.90
N ALA A 115 0.97 -2.72 6.01
CA ALA A 115 2.37 -2.51 6.33
C ALA A 115 3.06 -3.81 6.77
N ILE A 116 4.03 -4.26 5.98
CA ILE A 116 4.89 -5.40 6.30
C ILE A 116 6.35 -4.98 6.14
N LEU A 117 7.19 -5.39 7.09
CA LEU A 117 8.63 -5.25 6.98
C LEU A 117 9.18 -6.46 6.22
N TYR A 118 9.99 -6.22 5.19
CA TYR A 118 10.72 -7.25 4.48
C TYR A 118 12.19 -7.13 4.81
N ALA A 119 12.84 -8.23 5.17
CA ALA A 119 14.26 -8.26 5.51
C ALA A 119 15.00 -9.25 4.62
N LYS A 120 16.19 -8.87 4.18
CA LYS A 120 17.08 -9.75 3.43
C LYS A 120 17.44 -10.99 4.26
N GLU A 121 17.31 -12.16 3.65
CA GLU A 121 17.61 -13.46 4.23
C GLU A 121 19.09 -13.52 4.66
N GLY A 122 19.36 -14.08 5.84
CA GLY A 122 20.68 -14.09 6.48
C GLY A 122 20.76 -13.16 7.70
N GLU A 123 21.90 -12.50 7.90
CA GLU A 123 22.18 -11.67 9.08
C GLU A 123 21.11 -10.60 9.39
N PRO A 124 20.62 -9.79 8.42
CA PRO A 124 19.58 -8.80 8.70
C PRO A 124 18.31 -9.43 9.28
N TYR A 125 17.83 -10.52 8.69
CA TYR A 125 16.68 -11.28 9.18
C TYR A 125 16.96 -11.91 10.56
N ASN A 126 18.11 -12.56 10.75
CA ASN A 126 18.48 -13.25 11.99
C ASN A 126 18.70 -12.30 13.16
N ARG A 127 19.06 -11.04 12.91
CA ARG A 127 19.16 -10.01 13.96
C ARG A 127 17.80 -9.54 14.45
N ILE A 128 16.79 -9.57 13.59
CA ILE A 128 15.44 -9.11 13.92
C ILE A 128 14.60 -10.25 14.49
N LEU A 129 14.76 -11.47 13.98
CA LEU A 129 13.99 -12.67 14.37
C LEU A 129 13.89 -12.90 15.91
N PRO A 130 14.96 -12.75 16.72
CA PRO A 130 14.89 -12.94 18.18
C PRO A 130 14.06 -11.88 18.92
N LEU A 131 13.78 -10.73 18.28
CA LEU A 131 12.87 -9.71 18.80
C LEU A 131 11.39 -10.04 18.54
N THR A 132 11.14 -11.19 17.90
CA THR A 132 9.83 -11.65 17.47
C THR A 132 9.49 -12.95 18.18
N ILE A 133 8.19 -13.23 18.37
CA ILE A 133 7.78 -14.59 18.68
C ILE A 133 8.09 -15.41 17.42
N GLU A 134 9.03 -16.35 17.49
CA GLU A 134 9.55 -17.15 16.37
C GLU A 134 8.45 -17.69 15.44
N THR A 135 7.27 -18.00 16.00
CA THR A 135 6.05 -18.44 15.28
C THR A 135 5.44 -17.37 14.36
N ILE A 136 5.48 -16.08 14.73
CA ILE A 136 4.96 -14.97 13.89
C ILE A 136 5.87 -14.75 12.67
N ALA A 137 7.17 -14.89 12.84
CA ALA A 137 8.13 -14.62 11.79
C ALA A 137 8.29 -15.79 10.80
N THR A 138 8.14 -17.04 11.24
CA THR A 138 8.39 -18.21 10.39
C THR A 138 7.21 -18.61 9.50
N ASN A 139 5.98 -18.22 9.84
CA ASN A 139 4.81 -18.44 8.99
C ASN A 139 3.71 -17.39 9.21
N PRO A 140 3.97 -16.11 8.87
CA PRO A 140 3.00 -15.05 9.11
C PRO A 140 1.74 -15.27 8.27
N ILE A 141 0.57 -15.13 8.89
CA ILE A 141 -0.68 -14.93 8.17
C ILE A 141 -0.58 -13.54 7.53
N LEU A 142 -0.15 -13.46 6.27
CA LEU A 142 0.08 -12.19 5.59
C LEU A 142 -1.24 -11.55 5.13
N ASP A 143 -2.11 -12.36 4.53
CA ASP A 143 -3.35 -11.86 3.95
C ASP A 143 -4.37 -11.59 5.04
N CYS A 144 -4.45 -10.32 5.43
CA CYS A 144 -5.33 -9.87 6.51
C CYS A 144 -6.16 -8.68 6.04
N ILE A 145 -7.41 -8.66 6.49
CA ILE A 145 -8.30 -7.51 6.36
C ILE A 145 -8.56 -6.97 7.76
N HIS A 146 -8.38 -5.66 7.94
CA HIS A 146 -8.66 -4.98 9.18
C HIS A 146 -10.17 -4.95 9.44
N PRO A 147 -10.66 -5.23 10.66
CA PRO A 147 -12.10 -5.26 10.96
C PRO A 147 -12.84 -3.99 10.53
N ARG A 148 -12.26 -2.80 10.79
CA ARG A 148 -12.86 -1.52 10.37
C ARG A 148 -12.98 -1.38 8.86
N GLU A 149 -12.01 -1.90 8.10
CA GLU A 149 -12.06 -1.86 6.63
C GLU A 149 -13.14 -2.81 6.11
N TYR A 150 -13.22 -4.01 6.67
CA TYR A 150 -14.28 -4.96 6.37
C TYR A 150 -15.68 -4.42 6.71
N GLU A 151 -15.86 -3.87 7.91
CA GLU A 151 -17.13 -3.28 8.37
C GLU A 151 -17.55 -2.10 7.48
N ARG A 152 -16.62 -1.20 7.15
CA ARG A 152 -16.87 -0.07 6.25
C ARG A 152 -17.40 -0.54 4.88
N LYS A 153 -16.85 -1.63 4.35
CA LYS A 153 -17.28 -2.23 3.07
C LYS A 153 -18.63 -2.94 3.20
N ALA A 154 -18.81 -3.73 4.26
CA ALA A 154 -20.06 -4.42 4.54
C ALA A 154 -21.23 -3.44 4.74
N ASP A 155 -20.99 -2.34 5.45
CA ASP A 155 -21.99 -1.28 5.66
C ASP A 155 -22.34 -0.57 4.36
N MET A 156 -21.36 -0.25 3.51
CA MET A 156 -21.64 0.29 2.17
C MET A 156 -22.53 -0.65 1.34
N GLY A 157 -22.31 -1.96 1.41
CA GLY A 157 -23.15 -2.96 0.74
C GLY A 157 -24.56 -3.10 1.34
N ARG A 158 -24.77 -2.68 2.59
CA ARG A 158 -26.06 -2.75 3.30
C ARG A 158 -26.89 -1.47 3.19
N ARG A 159 -26.29 -0.34 2.81
CA ARG A 159 -27.02 0.93 2.66
C ARG A 159 -28.12 0.80 1.61
N ARG A 160 -29.33 1.23 1.98
CA ARG A 160 -30.45 1.26 1.03
C ARG A 160 -30.19 2.33 -0.03
N VAL A 161 -30.66 2.09 -1.25
CA VAL A 161 -30.55 3.06 -2.37
C VAL A 161 -31.05 4.45 -1.96
N SER A 162 -32.09 4.53 -1.12
CA SER A 162 -32.62 5.78 -0.57
C SER A 162 -31.61 6.57 0.27
N GLU A 163 -30.78 5.89 1.06
CA GLU A 163 -29.77 6.52 1.93
C GLU A 163 -28.58 7.03 1.10
N ILE A 164 -28.25 6.32 0.01
CA ILE A 164 -27.25 6.76 -0.97
C ILE A 164 -27.74 8.03 -1.69
N ILE A 165 -29.00 8.05 -2.14
CA ILE A 165 -29.60 9.23 -2.79
C ILE A 165 -29.63 10.44 -1.85
N GLN A 166 -29.92 10.25 -0.57
CA GLN A 166 -29.97 11.32 0.42
C GLN A 166 -28.60 11.86 0.83
N SER A 167 -27.53 11.04 0.73
CA SER A 167 -26.17 11.43 1.10
C SER A 167 -25.36 12.04 -0.05
N LEU A 168 -25.87 11.98 -1.30
CA LEU A 168 -25.29 12.74 -2.39
C LEU A 168 -25.58 14.23 -2.19
N PRO A 169 -24.58 15.13 -2.28
CA PRO A 169 -24.85 16.57 -2.33
C PRO A 169 -25.85 16.81 -3.45
N ARG A 170 -26.85 17.67 -3.23
CA ARG A 170 -27.90 17.99 -4.22
C ARG A 170 -27.26 18.51 -5.51
N ILE A 171 -26.85 17.60 -6.40
CA ILE A 171 -26.30 17.93 -7.71
C ILE A 171 -27.45 18.58 -8.45
N THR A 172 -27.34 19.89 -8.64
CA THR A 172 -28.31 20.66 -9.43
C THR A 172 -28.53 19.96 -10.76
N THR A 173 -29.80 19.82 -11.16
CA THR A 173 -30.30 19.18 -12.39
C THR A 173 -29.58 19.62 -13.67
N ARG A 174 -28.79 20.70 -13.62
CA ARG A 174 -27.94 21.23 -14.69
C ARG A 174 -26.84 20.28 -15.16
N VAL A 175 -26.27 19.43 -14.29
CA VAL A 175 -25.18 18.49 -14.67
C VAL A 175 -25.72 17.24 -15.38
N ILE A 176 -26.88 16.74 -14.94
CA ILE A 176 -27.55 15.59 -15.56
C ILE A 176 -28.07 15.95 -16.97
N ARG A 177 -28.61 17.17 -17.15
CA ARG A 177 -29.13 17.64 -18.45
C ARG A 177 -28.05 17.68 -19.54
N ASN A 178 -26.80 18.02 -19.18
CA ASN A 178 -25.68 18.10 -20.13
C ASN A 178 -25.08 16.73 -20.53
N ARG A 179 -25.38 15.65 -19.79
CA ARG A 179 -24.99 14.28 -20.17
C ARG A 179 -26.07 13.57 -20.98
N ILE A 180 -27.36 13.84 -20.72
CA ILE A 180 -28.46 13.26 -21.49
C ILE A 180 -28.57 13.88 -22.89
N SER A 181 -28.18 15.15 -23.08
CA SER A 181 -28.20 15.80 -24.42
C SER A 181 -27.02 15.40 -25.34
N LYS A 182 -26.08 14.57 -24.88
CA LYS A 182 -24.92 14.09 -25.67
C LYS A 182 -24.99 12.60 -25.99
N THR A 183 -26.09 11.92 -25.64
CA THR A 183 -26.38 10.56 -26.06
C THR A 183 -27.70 10.55 -26.82
N SER A 184 -27.65 11.06 -28.05
CA SER A 184 -28.60 10.71 -29.10
C SER A 184 -27.79 10.70 -30.40
N PRO A 185 -27.78 9.61 -31.19
CA PRO A 185 -27.41 9.71 -32.59
C PRO A 185 -28.42 10.56 -33.34
#